data_AF-X0TCK9-F1
#
_entry.id   AF-X0TCK9-F1
#
_cell.length_a   1.000
_cell.length_b   1.000
_cell.length_c   1.000
_cell.angle_alpha   90.00
_cell.angle_beta   90.00
_cell.angle_gamma   90.00
#
_symmetry.space_group_name_H-M   'P 1'
#
loop_
_entity.id
_entity.type
_entity.pdbx_description
1 polymer ?
#
loop_
_entity_poly.entity_id
_entity_poly.type
_entity_poly.pdbx_seq_one_letter_code
_entity_poly.pdbx_strand_id
1 'polypeptide(L)'
;MIVNNLQLYQRSKLFIWTDEHISKNMLAAHLDLDSDTASRNISTIKKTVEWISSVSKENAKILDVSVNFSGVVRRKNIIYWIML
;
A
#
# COMPACT_ATOMS: atom_id res chain seq x y z
N MET A 1 16.33 -23.02 -25.57
CA MET A 1 15.02 -23.06 -24.88
C MET A 1 15.28 -22.80 -23.42
N ILE A 2 14.70 -21.75 -22.83
CA ILE A 2 14.75 -21.55 -21.38
C ILE A 2 13.69 -22.47 -20.77
N VAL A 3 14.13 -23.45 -20.00
CA VAL A 3 13.24 -24.37 -19.28
C VAL A 3 12.76 -23.63 -18.05
N ASN A 4 11.49 -23.20 -18.05
CA ASN A 4 10.91 -22.48 -16.92
C ASN A 4 10.51 -23.50 -15.85
N ASN A 5 11.40 -23.77 -14.89
CA ASN A 5 11.25 -24.78 -13.83
C ASN A 5 10.56 -24.25 -12.56
N LEU A 6 9.94 -23.07 -12.63
CA LEU A 6 9.24 -22.45 -11.52
C LEU A 6 7.87 -23.11 -11.33
N GLN A 7 7.62 -23.66 -10.15
CA GLN A 7 6.31 -24.20 -9.80
C GLN A 7 5.29 -23.07 -9.64
N LEU A 8 4.10 -23.27 -10.19
CA LEU A 8 2.99 -22.32 -10.05
C LEU A 8 2.65 -22.14 -8.56
N TYR A 9 2.60 -20.89 -8.11
CA TYR A 9 2.38 -20.51 -6.70
C TYR A 9 3.44 -20.99 -5.70
N GLN A 10 4.65 -21.33 -6.17
CA GLN A 10 5.75 -21.67 -5.27
C GLN A 10 6.10 -20.47 -4.38
N ARG A 11 6.00 -20.67 -3.06
CA ARG A 11 6.42 -19.65 -2.10
C ARG A 11 7.94 -19.48 -2.15
N SER A 12 8.39 -18.23 -2.28
CA SER A 12 9.80 -17.89 -2.13
C SER A 12 10.30 -18.27 -0.74
N LYS A 13 11.52 -18.80 -0.65
CA LYS A 13 12.21 -19.01 0.63
C LYS A 13 12.74 -17.70 1.21
N LEU A 14 12.90 -16.67 0.38
CA LEU A 14 13.37 -15.35 0.76
C LEU A 14 12.18 -14.46 1.12
N PHE A 15 12.21 -13.92 2.33
CA PHE A 15 11.22 -12.98 2.85
C PHE A 15 11.87 -11.61 3.01
N ILE A 16 11.46 -10.66 2.16
CA ILE A 16 12.00 -9.28 2.17
C ILE A 16 11.71 -8.54 3.49
N TRP A 17 10.67 -8.93 4.21
CA TRP A 17 10.25 -8.31 5.46
C TRP A 17 11.13 -8.70 6.66
N THR A 18 11.82 -9.84 6.60
CA THR A 18 12.67 -10.34 7.69
C THR A 18 14.16 -10.09 7.46
N ASP A 19 14.52 -9.65 6.25
CA ASP A 19 15.91 -9.30 5.93
C ASP A 19 16.28 -7.99 6.62
N GLU A 20 17.39 -7.98 7.37
CA GLU A 20 17.78 -6.84 8.20
C GLU A 20 18.10 -5.58 7.38
N HIS A 21 18.68 -5.75 6.19
CA HIS A 21 19.04 -4.63 5.32
C HIS A 21 17.81 -4.07 4.61
N ILE A 22 16.97 -4.95 4.06
CA ILE A 22 15.79 -4.57 3.27
C ILE A 22 14.68 -4.01 4.18
N SER A 23 14.40 -4.65 5.32
CA SER A 23 13.32 -4.24 6.22
C SER A 23 13.51 -2.83 6.78
N LYS A 24 14.74 -2.46 7.16
CA LYS A 24 15.07 -1.12 7.66
C LYS A 24 14.84 -0.06 6.58
N ASN A 25 15.30 -0.31 5.35
CA ASN A 25 15.12 0.60 4.23
C ASN A 25 13.64 0.70 3.83
N MET A 26 12.90 -0.41 3.87
CA MET A 26 11.46 -0.42 3.64
C MET A 26 10.69 0.40 4.67
N LEU A 27 11.05 0.29 5.96
CA LEU A 27 10.43 1.11 7.00
C LEU A 27 10.76 2.60 6.81
N ALA A 28 12.03 2.93 6.53
CA ALA A 28 12.44 4.30 6.26
C ALA A 28 11.67 4.91 5.09
N ALA A 29 11.46 4.16 4.00
CA ALA A 29 10.69 4.60 2.84
C ALA A 29 9.19 4.82 3.15
N HIS A 30 8.59 4.08 4.09
CA HIS A 30 7.20 4.31 4.52
C HIS A 30 7.07 5.53 5.45
N LEU A 31 8.13 5.87 6.19
CA LEU A 31 8.16 7.03 7.09
C LEU A 31 8.47 8.35 6.35
N ASP A 32 8.98 8.27 5.12
CA ASP A 32 9.25 9.44 4.28
C ASP A 32 7.95 9.98 3.65
N LEU A 33 7.45 11.08 4.23
CA LEU A 33 6.17 11.71 3.87
C LEU A 33 6.25 12.59 2.60
N ASP A 34 7.45 12.87 2.13
CA ASP A 34 7.72 13.68 0.93
C ASP A 34 7.97 12.80 -0.30
N SER A 35 8.05 11.49 -0.09
CA SER A 35 8.34 10.48 -1.10
C SER A 35 7.08 9.67 -1.45
N ASP A 36 7.03 9.18 -2.69
CA ASP A 36 5.96 8.29 -3.17
C ASP A 36 6.44 6.82 -3.30
N THR A 37 7.63 6.52 -2.76
CA THR A 37 8.35 5.27 -3.05
C THR A 37 7.75 4.06 -2.36
N ALA A 38 7.19 4.23 -1.15
CA ALA A 38 6.51 3.18 -0.42
C ALA A 38 5.10 3.64 0.00
N SER A 39 5.02 4.61 0.91
CA SER A 39 3.79 5.37 1.15
C SER A 39 3.67 6.49 0.11
N ARG A 40 2.45 6.97 -0.15
CA ARG A 40 2.25 8.16 -0.99
C ARG A 40 2.57 9.42 -0.19
N ASN A 41 3.10 10.42 -0.87
CA ASN A 41 3.34 11.72 -0.27
C ASN A 41 2.02 12.37 0.16
N ILE A 42 2.08 13.24 1.17
CA ILE A 42 0.89 13.86 1.78
C ILE A 42 0.04 14.63 0.76
N SER A 43 0.66 15.28 -0.22
CA SER A 43 -0.06 16.07 -1.23
C SER A 43 -0.91 15.19 -2.13
N THR A 44 -0.40 14.00 -2.50
CA THR A 44 -1.10 12.99 -3.27
C THR A 44 -2.26 12.43 -2.46
N ILE A 45 -2.02 12.09 -1.18
CA ILE A 45 -3.06 11.59 -0.27
C ILE A 45 -4.25 12.56 -0.22
N LYS A 46 -3.98 13.85 0.02
CA LYS A 46 -5.04 14.88 0.11
C LYS A 46 -5.86 14.96 -1.16
N LYS A 47 -5.20 15.01 -2.33
CA LYS A 47 -5.87 15.03 -3.64
C LYS A 47 -6.73 13.78 -3.85
N THR A 48 -6.24 12.61 -3.46
CA THR A 48 -6.99 11.35 -3.56
C THR A 48 -8.21 11.36 -2.64
N VAL A 49 -8.08 11.83 -1.39
CA VAL A 49 -9.22 11.94 -0.45
C VAL A 49 -10.28 12.91 -0.95
N GLU A 50 -9.87 14.06 -1.49
CA GLU A 50 -10.77 15.05 -2.09
C GLU A 50 -11.51 14.46 -3.29
N TRP A 51 -10.79 13.76 -4.18
CA TRP A 51 -11.37 13.09 -5.35
C TRP A 51 -12.35 11.98 -4.95
N ILE A 52 -11.97 11.10 -4.03
CA ILE A 52 -12.85 10.05 -3.50
C ILE A 52 -14.10 10.68 -2.89
N SER A 53 -13.94 11.77 -2.13
CA SER A 53 -15.05 12.44 -1.46
C SER A 53 -16.02 13.07 -2.46
N SER A 54 -15.54 13.58 -3.60
CA SER A 54 -16.38 14.18 -4.64
C SER A 54 -17.19 13.15 -5.43
N VAL A 55 -16.66 11.94 -5.63
CA VAL A 55 -17.35 10.87 -6.37
C VAL A 55 -18.19 9.94 -5.49
N SER A 56 -17.95 9.94 -4.18
CA SER A 56 -18.53 8.97 -3.24
C SER A 56 -19.90 9.41 -2.69
N LYS A 57 -20.93 8.58 -2.92
CA LYS A 57 -22.27 8.76 -2.35
C LYS A 57 -22.29 8.55 -0.83
N GLU A 58 -23.23 9.18 -0.15
CA GLU A 58 -23.41 9.00 1.29
C GLU A 58 -23.54 7.50 1.63
N ASN A 59 -22.77 7.04 2.63
CA ASN A 59 -22.64 5.62 3.04
C ASN A 59 -21.98 4.65 2.03
N ALA A 60 -21.30 5.13 0.99
CA ALA A 60 -20.50 4.25 0.13
C ALA A 60 -19.43 3.47 0.91
N LYS A 61 -19.29 2.19 0.58
CA LYS A 61 -18.21 1.32 1.09
C LYS A 61 -17.04 1.42 0.12
N ILE A 62 -15.85 1.63 0.66
CA ILE A 62 -14.63 1.75 -0.14
C ILE A 62 -13.76 0.54 0.16
N LEU A 63 -13.37 -0.17 -0.89
CA LEU A 63 -12.35 -1.21 -0.81
C LEU A 63 -11.01 -0.56 -1.09
N ASP A 64 -10.10 -0.64 -0.12
CA ASP A 64 -8.73 -0.25 -0.33
C ASP A 64 -7.94 -1.49 -0.78
N VAL A 65 -7.26 -1.37 -1.91
CA VAL A 65 -6.44 -2.46 -2.47
C VAL A 65 -5.03 -1.90 -2.63
N SER A 66 -4.28 -1.93 -1.53
CA SER A 66 -2.86 -1.66 -1.55
C SER A 66 -2.09 -2.97 -1.73
N VAL A 67 -0.88 -2.89 -2.30
CA VAL A 67 -0.01 -4.06 -2.51
C VAL A 67 0.45 -4.67 -1.17
N ASN A 68 0.24 -3.96 -0.06
CA ASN A 68 0.75 -4.30 1.27
C ASN A 68 -0.33 -4.62 2.34
N PHE A 69 -1.65 -4.51 2.07
CA PHE A 69 -2.64 -4.93 3.08
C PHE A 69 -4.03 -5.31 2.57
N SER A 70 -4.72 -6.15 3.37
CA SER A 70 -6.06 -6.70 3.15
C SER A 70 -7.05 -6.03 4.12
N GLY A 71 -7.99 -5.20 3.63
CA GLY A 71 -8.99 -4.57 4.49
C GLY A 71 -10.10 -3.78 3.76
N VAL A 72 -11.25 -3.61 4.41
CA VAL A 72 -12.38 -2.79 3.93
C VAL A 72 -12.47 -1.51 4.77
N VAL A 73 -12.47 -0.34 4.13
CA VAL A 73 -12.41 0.97 4.82
C VAL A 73 -13.78 1.67 4.80
N ARG A 74 -14.16 2.28 5.93
CA ARG A 74 -15.35 3.14 6.05
C ARG A 74 -14.96 4.62 6.15
N ARG A 75 -15.79 5.48 5.55
CA ARG A 75 -15.58 6.90 5.23
C ARG A 75 -15.01 7.79 6.34
N LYS A 76 -15.22 7.49 7.63
CA LYS A 76 -14.72 8.31 8.74
C LYS A 76 -13.23 8.13 9.06
N ASN A 77 -12.59 7.06 8.59
CA ASN A 77 -11.20 6.72 8.95
C ASN A 77 -10.20 6.78 7.77
N ILE A 78 -10.62 7.30 6.61
CA ILE A 78 -9.83 7.32 5.37
C ILE A 78 -8.50 8.09 5.50
N ILE A 79 -8.47 9.14 6.32
CA ILE A 79 -7.31 10.01 6.45
C ILE A 79 -6.12 9.29 7.12
N TYR A 80 -6.38 8.38 8.06
CA TYR A 80 -5.34 7.73 8.84
C TYR A 80 -4.70 6.52 8.16
N TRP A 81 -5.38 5.90 7.18
CA TRP A 81 -4.95 4.63 6.60
C TRP A 81 -4.17 4.76 5.28
N ILE A 82 -4.21 5.93 4.62
CA ILE A 82 -3.39 6.14 3.41
C ILE A 82 -1.90 6.37 3.77
N MET A 83 -1.59 6.54 5.07
CA MET A 83 -0.23 6.81 5.56
C MET A 83 0.56 5.58 6.04
N LEU A 84 -0.06 4.41 6.21
CA LEU A 84 0.56 3.18 6.74
C LEU A 84 0.39 2.02 5.75
#